data_AF-L7KQY4-F1
#
_entry.id   AF-L7KQY4-F1
#
_cell.length_a   1.000
_cell.length_b   1.000
_cell.length_c   1.000
_cell.angle_alpha   90.00
_cell.angle_beta   90.00
_cell.angle_gamma   90.00
#
_symmetry.space_group_name_H-M   'P 1'
#
loop_
_entity.id
_entity.type
_entity.pdbx_description
1 polymer ?
#
loop_
_entity_poly.entity_id
_entity_poly.type
_entity_poly.pdbx_seq_one_letter_code
_entity_poly.pdbx_strand_id
1 'polypeptide(L)'
;MAQIYSTCGRRRPRFVWVSSPLAATRLIDADGLAERTTLTNGSTNTIVAAAIRTLLPPLPGVVAWYGQHEAHRLALADWAYASGVVRPTPLDATLYSLQHTLATSTGWWWPFDDVCVMSERPTVVHTEPTPSGTHDQCRLHHDDRPALEFADGTVVYAIHGTLIPEWAFVDPTPERIASERNVEVRRTAIERLGWEHFLLTAGVHLVDQGPDPGNPGHSLRLYSTPAGWRTNAKLLLAVNGSRERDGTRRRYGLQVPGWLHTALDAAAWTYGLEGAQYAHVQRRT
;
A
#
# COMPACT_ATOMS: atom_id res chain seq x y z
N MET A 1 -27.97 12.03 -0.94
CA MET A 1 -27.88 10.60 -0.56
C MET A 1 -29.19 9.83 -0.60
N ALA A 2 -30.21 10.19 0.19
CA ALA A 2 -31.52 9.53 0.14
C ALA A 2 -32.13 9.47 -1.28
N GLN A 3 -31.83 10.49 -2.09
CA GLN A 3 -32.28 10.61 -3.46
C GLN A 3 -31.71 9.54 -4.40
N ILE A 4 -30.52 8.98 -4.11
CA ILE A 4 -29.94 7.87 -4.90
C ILE A 4 -30.86 6.64 -4.80
N TYR A 5 -31.31 6.32 -3.59
CA TYR A 5 -32.21 5.21 -3.34
C TYR A 5 -33.57 5.41 -4.02
N SER A 6 -34.13 6.62 -3.94
CA SER A 6 -35.41 6.90 -4.62
C SER A 6 -35.32 6.79 -6.14
N THR A 7 -34.20 7.21 -6.76
CA THR A 7 -33.97 7.03 -8.21
C THR A 7 -33.92 5.55 -8.60
N CYS A 8 -33.44 4.69 -7.70
CA CYS A 8 -33.44 3.23 -7.87
C CYS A 8 -34.78 2.56 -7.49
N GLY A 9 -35.83 3.32 -7.21
CA GLY A 9 -37.12 2.78 -6.75
C GLY A 9 -37.07 2.15 -5.35
N ARG A 10 -36.03 2.47 -4.56
CA ARG A 10 -35.82 1.96 -3.20
C ARG A 10 -36.29 2.96 -2.16
N ARG A 11 -36.62 2.46 -0.97
CA ARG A 11 -36.98 3.29 0.17
C ARG A 11 -35.76 4.09 0.62
N ARG A 12 -36.01 5.24 1.26
CA ARG A 12 -34.94 6.03 1.88
C ARG A 12 -34.27 5.19 2.98
N PRO A 13 -32.95 4.97 2.94
CA PRO A 13 -32.26 4.21 3.96
C PRO A 13 -32.01 5.09 5.18
N ARG A 14 -31.73 4.43 6.31
CA ARG A 14 -31.08 5.05 7.46
C ARG A 14 -29.59 5.22 7.17
N PHE A 15 -29.06 6.43 7.33
CA PHE A 15 -27.62 6.68 7.20
C PHE A 15 -26.94 6.47 8.55
N VAL A 16 -25.87 5.69 8.56
CA VAL A 16 -25.07 5.42 9.76
C VAL A 16 -23.65 5.86 9.51
N TRP A 17 -23.17 6.80 10.31
CA TRP A 17 -21.79 7.28 10.24
C TRP A 17 -20.92 6.52 11.23
N VAL A 18 -19.74 6.11 10.76
CA VAL A 18 -18.72 5.44 11.56
C VAL A 18 -17.37 6.12 11.35
N SER A 19 -16.51 6.03 12.34
CA SER A 19 -15.24 6.75 12.42
C SER A 19 -14.16 6.29 11.42
N SER A 20 -14.27 5.07 10.90
CA SER A 20 -13.31 4.49 9.97
C SER A 20 -13.94 3.35 9.16
N PRO A 21 -13.30 2.92 8.06
CA PRO A 21 -13.71 1.73 7.33
C PRO A 21 -13.64 0.45 8.19
N LEU A 22 -12.73 0.37 9.16
CA LEU A 22 -12.65 -0.78 10.07
C LEU A 22 -13.87 -0.83 10.99
N ALA A 23 -14.30 0.32 11.52
CA ALA A 23 -15.54 0.42 12.28
C ALA A 23 -16.76 0.05 11.43
N ALA A 24 -16.75 0.42 10.14
CA ALA A 24 -17.80 0.02 9.19
C ALA A 24 -17.88 -1.50 9.05
N THR A 25 -16.76 -2.18 8.80
CA THR A 25 -16.73 -3.64 8.66
C THR A 25 -17.27 -4.33 9.91
N ARG A 26 -16.84 -3.90 11.11
CA ARG A 26 -17.32 -4.46 12.37
C ARG A 26 -18.84 -4.30 12.54
N LEU A 27 -19.38 -3.14 12.18
CA LEU A 27 -20.83 -2.89 12.22
C LEU A 27 -21.56 -3.78 11.20
N ILE A 28 -21.08 -3.83 9.96
CA ILE A 28 -21.68 -4.61 8.87
C ILE A 28 -21.75 -6.10 9.24
N ASP A 29 -20.68 -6.63 9.82
CA ASP A 29 -20.59 -8.02 10.26
C ASP A 29 -21.52 -8.27 11.46
N ALA A 30 -21.47 -7.41 12.48
CA ALA A 30 -22.29 -7.57 13.69
C ALA A 30 -23.80 -7.53 13.39
N ASP A 31 -24.22 -6.69 12.45
CA ASP A 31 -25.62 -6.53 12.06
C ASP A 31 -26.04 -7.51 10.93
N GLY A 32 -25.10 -8.28 10.37
CA GLY A 32 -25.34 -9.21 9.26
C GLY A 32 -25.88 -8.52 8.01
N LEU A 33 -25.45 -7.28 7.74
CA LEU A 33 -26.01 -6.45 6.67
C LEU A 33 -25.70 -7.01 5.27
N ALA A 34 -24.52 -7.60 5.09
CA ALA A 34 -24.10 -8.19 3.83
C ALA A 34 -25.01 -9.33 3.37
N GLU A 35 -25.46 -10.19 4.29
CA GLU A 35 -26.28 -11.36 3.99
C GLU A 35 -27.74 -11.01 3.67
N ARG A 36 -28.20 -9.84 4.14
CA ARG A 36 -29.60 -9.40 4.05
C ARG A 36 -29.90 -8.56 2.80
N THR A 37 -28.89 -8.25 1.99
CA THR A 37 -29.02 -7.27 0.90
C THR A 37 -29.48 -7.89 -0.42
N THR A 38 -30.47 -7.25 -1.02
CA THR A 38 -31.01 -7.57 -2.36
C THR A 38 -30.48 -6.64 -3.47
N LEU A 39 -29.49 -5.79 -3.17
CA LEU A 39 -28.73 -5.00 -4.13
C LEU A 39 -27.76 -5.91 -4.92
N THR A 40 -28.31 -6.88 -5.63
CA THR A 40 -27.63 -7.72 -6.62
C THR A 40 -28.45 -7.67 -7.90
N ASN A 41 -28.20 -6.66 -8.73
CA ASN A 41 -28.44 -6.67 -10.19
C ASN A 41 -28.25 -5.25 -10.76
N GLY A 42 -27.19 -5.08 -11.55
CA GLY A 42 -26.90 -3.85 -12.27
C GLY A 42 -25.40 -3.69 -12.46
N SER A 43 -24.93 -3.89 -13.68
CA SER A 43 -23.52 -3.84 -14.10
C SER A 43 -22.73 -2.64 -13.55
N THR A 44 -21.83 -2.87 -12.58
CA THR A 44 -20.73 -1.95 -12.20
C THR A 44 -19.63 -2.69 -11.42
N ASN A 45 -19.23 -3.85 -11.93
CA ASN A 45 -18.52 -4.87 -11.15
C ASN A 45 -16.97 -4.76 -11.13
N THR A 46 -16.31 -3.66 -11.56
CA THR A 46 -14.95 -3.90 -12.13
C THR A 46 -13.77 -2.93 -11.95
N ILE A 47 -13.69 -1.95 -11.03
CA ILE A 47 -12.39 -1.22 -10.94
C ILE A 47 -11.83 -1.11 -9.53
N VAL A 48 -12.64 -0.73 -8.54
CA VAL A 48 -12.07 -0.40 -7.24
C VAL A 48 -12.14 -1.57 -6.24
N ALA A 49 -12.86 -2.64 -6.61
CA ALA A 49 -12.84 -3.95 -5.95
C ALA A 49 -11.46 -4.66 -6.04
N ALA A 50 -10.57 -4.22 -6.93
CA ALA A 50 -9.24 -4.82 -7.11
C ALA A 50 -8.22 -4.36 -6.05
N ALA A 51 -8.30 -3.10 -5.58
CA ALA A 51 -7.33 -2.53 -4.63
C ALA A 51 -7.59 -2.96 -3.18
N ILE A 52 -8.87 -3.21 -2.82
CA ILE A 52 -9.26 -3.68 -1.47
C ILE A 52 -9.04 -5.19 -1.30
N ARG A 53 -9.11 -5.99 -2.37
CA ARG A 53 -8.81 -7.44 -2.35
C ARG A 53 -7.42 -7.79 -1.81
N THR A 54 -6.47 -6.85 -1.87
CA THR A 54 -5.09 -7.02 -1.41
C THR A 54 -4.88 -6.75 0.08
N LEU A 55 -5.87 -6.18 0.77
CA LEU A 55 -5.71 -5.66 2.14
C LEU A 55 -6.38 -6.44 3.25
N LEU A 56 -7.42 -7.21 2.94
CA LEU A 56 -8.23 -7.93 3.93
C LEU A 56 -8.58 -9.33 3.38
N PRO A 57 -8.63 -10.38 4.23
CA PRO A 57 -8.94 -11.73 3.79
C PRO A 57 -10.34 -11.80 3.15
N PRO A 58 -10.54 -12.67 2.14
CA PRO A 58 -11.74 -12.67 1.32
C PRO A 58 -12.96 -13.12 2.14
N LEU A 59 -13.94 -12.23 2.29
CA LEU A 59 -15.31 -12.62 2.61
C LEU A 59 -16.11 -12.69 1.30
N PRO A 60 -16.75 -13.83 0.98
CA PRO A 60 -17.55 -13.97 -0.23
C PRO A 60 -18.75 -13.01 -0.22
N GLY A 61 -18.94 -12.24 -1.30
CA GLY A 61 -20.26 -11.69 -1.66
C GLY A 61 -20.48 -10.17 -1.54
N VAL A 62 -19.50 -9.33 -1.25
CA VAL A 62 -19.76 -7.88 -1.03
C VAL A 62 -19.03 -6.97 -2.04
N VAL A 63 -19.76 -6.05 -2.68
CA VAL A 63 -19.30 -5.02 -3.66
C VAL A 63 -19.32 -3.63 -2.99
N ALA A 64 -18.33 -2.75 -3.24
CA ALA A 64 -18.24 -1.40 -2.63
C ALA A 64 -18.23 -0.24 -3.66
N TRP A 65 -18.66 0.96 -3.21
CA TRP A 65 -18.78 2.25 -3.93
C TRP A 65 -17.99 3.35 -3.16
N TYR A 66 -17.01 4.04 -3.75
CA TYR A 66 -15.83 4.54 -3.01
C TYR A 66 -15.79 6.04 -2.63
N GLY A 67 -16.94 6.70 -2.46
CA GLY A 67 -17.03 8.07 -1.93
C GLY A 67 -15.98 9.06 -2.46
N GLN A 68 -15.13 9.61 -1.57
CA GLN A 68 -14.09 10.60 -1.91
C GLN A 68 -13.08 10.16 -2.98
N HIS A 69 -12.85 8.85 -3.14
CA HIS A 69 -11.80 8.33 -4.03
C HIS A 69 -12.13 8.51 -5.51
N GLU A 70 -13.38 8.86 -5.81
CA GLU A 70 -13.89 9.15 -7.15
C GLU A 70 -13.81 10.64 -7.52
N ALA A 71 -13.30 11.51 -6.65
CA ALA A 71 -13.26 12.96 -6.87
C ALA A 71 -12.55 13.36 -8.17
N HIS A 72 -11.50 12.63 -8.57
CA HIS A 72 -10.79 12.89 -9.83
C HIS A 72 -11.68 12.74 -11.08
N ARG A 73 -12.68 11.84 -11.05
CA ARG A 73 -13.64 11.69 -12.15
C ARG A 73 -14.62 12.84 -12.21
N LEU A 74 -15.01 13.36 -11.03
CA LEU A 74 -15.88 14.52 -10.94
C LEU A 74 -15.20 15.78 -11.45
N ALA A 75 -13.89 15.94 -11.21
CA ALA A 75 -13.12 17.05 -11.76
C ALA A 75 -13.13 17.08 -13.30
N LEU A 76 -13.11 15.91 -13.96
CA LEU A 76 -13.24 15.84 -15.41
C LEU A 76 -14.64 16.26 -15.87
N ALA A 77 -15.68 15.83 -15.17
CA ALA A 77 -17.06 16.23 -15.45
C ALA A 77 -17.27 17.75 -15.22
N ASP A 78 -16.71 18.30 -14.14
CA ASP A 78 -16.69 19.74 -13.86
C ASP A 78 -16.11 20.53 -15.03
N TRP A 79 -14.93 20.12 -15.52
CA TRP A 79 -14.30 20.74 -16.67
C TRP A 79 -15.16 20.61 -17.94
N ALA A 80 -15.72 19.43 -18.22
CA ALA A 80 -16.52 19.20 -19.43
C ALA A 80 -17.80 20.03 -19.45
N TYR A 81 -18.44 20.21 -18.28
CA TYR A 81 -19.63 21.06 -18.14
C TYR A 81 -19.26 22.55 -18.19
N ALA A 82 -18.19 22.97 -17.50
CA ALA A 82 -17.75 24.37 -17.47
C ALA A 82 -17.25 24.86 -18.83
N SER A 83 -16.60 23.99 -19.62
CA SER A 83 -16.13 24.29 -20.98
C SER A 83 -17.23 24.24 -22.04
N GLY A 84 -18.43 23.75 -21.69
CA GLY A 84 -19.54 23.57 -22.63
C GLY A 84 -19.35 22.41 -23.64
N VAL A 85 -18.30 21.60 -23.48
CA VAL A 85 -18.04 20.40 -24.30
C VAL A 85 -19.15 19.38 -24.11
N VAL A 86 -19.69 19.27 -22.89
CA VAL A 86 -20.85 18.43 -22.58
C VAL A 86 -21.95 19.30 -21.97
N ARG A 87 -23.18 19.13 -22.44
CA ARG A 87 -24.37 19.73 -21.83
C ARG A 87 -25.15 18.64 -21.09
N PRO A 88 -25.20 18.64 -19.74
CA PRO A 88 -25.90 17.61 -18.99
C PRO A 88 -27.41 17.73 -19.20
N THR A 89 -28.09 16.60 -19.29
CA THR A 89 -29.55 16.57 -19.12
C THR A 89 -29.92 16.91 -17.67
N PRO A 90 -31.18 17.25 -17.35
CA PRO A 90 -31.60 17.46 -15.96
C PRO A 90 -31.33 16.26 -15.04
N LEU A 91 -31.42 15.04 -15.58
CA LEU A 91 -31.08 13.82 -14.84
C LEU A 91 -29.56 13.74 -14.59
N ASP A 92 -28.73 14.02 -15.59
CA ASP A 92 -27.27 14.02 -15.44
C ASP A 92 -26.82 15.04 -14.40
N ALA A 93 -27.38 16.26 -14.42
CA ALA A 93 -27.08 17.30 -13.44
C ALA A 93 -27.46 16.86 -12.01
N THR A 94 -28.59 16.15 -11.86
CA THR A 94 -29.03 15.60 -10.58
C THR A 94 -28.08 14.50 -10.08
N LEU A 95 -27.74 13.53 -10.93
CA LEU A 95 -26.82 12.44 -10.59
C LEU A 95 -25.42 12.98 -10.27
N TYR A 96 -24.96 13.95 -11.05
CA TYR A 96 -23.70 14.64 -10.83
C TYR A 96 -23.65 15.33 -9.46
N SER A 97 -24.67 16.11 -9.11
CA SER A 97 -24.78 16.76 -7.80
C SER A 97 -24.76 15.75 -6.64
N LEU A 98 -25.42 14.60 -6.82
CA LEU A 98 -25.42 13.52 -5.82
C LEU A 98 -24.04 12.88 -5.66
N GLN A 99 -23.33 12.64 -6.76
CA GLN A 99 -21.96 12.12 -6.72
C GLN A 99 -20.98 13.13 -6.12
N HIS A 100 -21.13 14.42 -6.43
CA HIS A 100 -20.34 15.50 -5.83
C HIS A 100 -20.55 15.59 -4.32
N THR A 101 -21.81 15.52 -3.87
CA THR A 101 -22.14 15.46 -2.44
C THR A 101 -21.48 14.25 -1.77
N LEU A 102 -21.51 13.08 -2.42
CA LEU A 102 -20.85 11.86 -1.94
C LEU A 102 -19.35 12.04 -1.75
N ALA A 103 -18.67 12.46 -2.81
CA ALA A 103 -17.21 12.58 -2.82
C ALA A 103 -16.69 13.61 -1.81
N THR A 104 -17.50 14.65 -1.52
CA THR A 104 -17.12 15.71 -0.57
C THR A 104 -17.51 15.40 0.87
N SER A 105 -18.52 14.55 1.11
CA SER A 105 -19.06 14.32 2.45
C SER A 105 -18.53 13.07 3.15
N THR A 106 -18.11 12.02 2.42
CA THR A 106 -17.74 10.73 3.03
C THR A 106 -16.42 10.20 2.51
N GLY A 107 -15.71 9.41 3.33
CA GLY A 107 -14.59 8.60 2.88
C GLY A 107 -15.10 7.45 2.00
N TRP A 108 -15.46 6.34 2.64
CA TRP A 108 -16.13 5.20 2.01
C TRP A 108 -17.61 5.16 2.37
N TRP A 109 -18.41 4.45 1.59
CA TRP A 109 -19.78 4.15 1.93
C TRP A 109 -20.22 2.78 1.39
N TRP A 110 -21.17 2.16 2.08
CA TRP A 110 -21.71 0.84 1.77
C TRP A 110 -23.24 0.92 1.74
N PRO A 111 -23.85 0.84 0.54
CA PRO A 111 -25.30 0.79 0.43
C PRO A 111 -25.84 -0.62 0.74
N PHE A 112 -26.85 -0.69 1.59
CA PHE A 112 -27.70 -1.86 1.84
C PHE A 112 -29.17 -1.44 1.69
N ASP A 113 -30.10 -2.39 1.64
CA ASP A 113 -31.50 -2.09 1.28
C ASP A 113 -32.16 -0.98 2.14
N ASP A 114 -31.98 -1.06 3.46
CA ASP A 114 -32.60 -0.12 4.41
C ASP A 114 -31.56 0.72 5.19
N VAL A 115 -30.27 0.45 5.01
CA VAL A 115 -29.17 1.11 5.73
C VAL A 115 -28.07 1.50 4.76
N CYS A 116 -27.51 2.69 4.93
CA CYS A 116 -26.33 3.12 4.20
C CYS A 116 -25.25 3.47 5.23
N VAL A 117 -24.21 2.64 5.30
CA VAL A 117 -23.07 2.87 6.21
C VAL A 117 -22.11 3.83 5.53
N MET A 118 -21.68 4.87 6.25
CA MET A 118 -20.82 5.94 5.79
C MET A 118 -19.60 6.01 6.70
N SER A 119 -18.40 6.03 6.14
CA SER A 119 -17.17 6.21 6.90
C SER A 119 -16.75 7.67 6.86
N GLU A 120 -16.33 8.19 8.00
CA GLU A 120 -15.52 9.40 8.09
C GLU A 120 -14.26 9.29 7.21
N ARG A 121 -13.71 10.44 6.85
CA ARG A 121 -12.49 10.56 6.04
C ARG A 121 -11.25 10.33 6.92
N PRO A 122 -10.14 9.86 6.33
CA PRO A 122 -8.87 9.83 7.06
C PRO A 122 -8.47 11.26 7.47
N THR A 123 -7.90 11.39 8.67
CA THR A 123 -7.36 12.64 9.22
C THR A 123 -5.94 12.91 8.74
N VAL A 124 -5.21 11.86 8.40
CA VAL A 124 -3.85 11.92 7.84
C VAL A 124 -3.76 11.04 6.61
N VAL A 125 -3.11 11.56 5.57
CA VAL A 125 -2.78 10.81 4.35
C VAL A 125 -1.36 11.17 3.93
N HIS A 126 -0.48 10.17 3.89
CA HIS A 126 0.88 10.31 3.39
C HIS A 126 1.05 9.51 2.10
N THR A 127 1.63 10.17 1.11
CA THR A 127 1.82 9.62 -0.24
C THR A 127 3.17 10.00 -0.80
N GLU A 128 3.61 9.24 -1.78
CA GLU A 128 4.69 9.60 -2.68
C GLU A 128 4.25 9.47 -4.14
N PRO A 129 4.93 10.12 -5.09
CA PRO A 129 4.72 9.88 -6.51
C PRO A 129 5.03 8.43 -6.88
N THR A 130 4.18 7.83 -7.72
CA THR A 130 4.45 6.52 -8.30
C THR A 130 5.62 6.62 -9.28
N PRO A 131 6.67 5.79 -9.17
CA PRO A 131 7.74 5.75 -10.15
C PRO A 131 7.19 5.47 -11.55
N SER A 132 7.57 6.28 -12.54
CA SER A 132 7.05 6.20 -13.91
C SER A 132 5.53 6.38 -14.04
N GLY A 133 4.88 6.90 -13.00
CA GLY A 133 3.46 7.26 -13.04
C GLY A 133 3.20 8.35 -14.07
N THR A 134 2.05 8.28 -14.73
CA THR A 134 1.55 9.40 -15.55
C THR A 134 0.69 10.32 -14.69
N HIS A 135 0.56 11.59 -15.09
CA HIS A 135 -0.38 12.54 -14.48
C HIS A 135 -0.26 12.68 -12.94
N ASP A 136 0.98 12.78 -12.43
CA ASP A 136 1.25 12.96 -10.99
C ASP A 136 0.58 11.91 -10.09
N GLN A 137 0.45 10.67 -10.59
CA GLN A 137 -0.12 9.58 -9.79
C GLN A 137 0.70 9.40 -8.51
N CYS A 138 -0.01 9.34 -7.38
CA CYS A 138 0.55 9.07 -6.07
C CYS A 138 0.13 7.70 -5.55
N ARG A 139 0.96 7.12 -4.67
CA ARG A 139 0.67 5.90 -3.91
C ARG A 139 0.88 6.16 -2.41
N LEU A 140 0.18 5.39 -1.57
CA LEU A 140 0.38 5.47 -0.11
C LEU A 140 1.81 5.09 0.25
N HIS A 141 2.46 5.94 1.04
CA HIS A 141 3.81 5.70 1.50
C HIS A 141 4.11 6.62 2.68
N HIS A 142 4.68 6.06 3.75
CA HIS A 142 5.46 6.81 4.72
C HIS A 142 6.44 5.88 5.41
N ASP A 143 7.73 6.25 5.47
CA ASP A 143 8.76 5.40 6.06
C ASP A 143 8.47 5.08 7.53
N ASP A 144 8.29 6.09 8.37
CA ASP A 144 8.32 5.97 9.85
C ASP A 144 6.98 6.12 10.59
N ARG A 145 5.88 6.29 9.86
CA ARG A 145 4.54 6.54 10.42
C ARG A 145 3.49 5.82 9.58
N PRO A 146 2.26 5.67 10.08
CA PRO A 146 1.15 5.24 9.23
C PRO A 146 1.04 6.10 7.97
N ALA A 147 0.71 5.47 6.84
CA ALA A 147 0.38 6.19 5.62
C ALA A 147 -1.06 6.74 5.63
N LEU A 148 -1.95 6.15 6.45
CA LEU A 148 -3.29 6.65 6.72
C LEU A 148 -3.58 6.60 8.22
N GLU A 149 -4.28 7.61 8.71
CA GLU A 149 -4.84 7.64 10.07
C GLU A 149 -6.30 8.10 10.02
N PHE A 150 -7.13 7.52 10.88
CA PHE A 150 -8.52 7.91 11.10
C PHE A 150 -8.70 8.47 12.51
N ALA A 151 -9.79 9.22 12.72
CA ALA A 151 -10.07 9.90 13.99
C ALA A 151 -10.24 8.94 15.19
N ASP A 152 -10.58 7.67 14.95
CA ASP A 152 -10.67 6.64 15.99
C ASP A 152 -9.34 5.95 16.32
N GLY A 153 -8.23 6.41 15.74
CA GLY A 153 -6.91 5.79 15.90
C GLY A 153 -6.68 4.57 15.02
N THR A 154 -7.61 4.22 14.12
CA THR A 154 -7.33 3.22 13.10
C THR A 154 -6.26 3.74 12.14
N VAL A 155 -5.25 2.90 11.86
CA VAL A 155 -4.10 3.27 11.03
C VAL A 155 -3.86 2.25 9.92
N VAL A 156 -3.23 2.71 8.84
CA VAL A 156 -2.72 1.83 7.78
C VAL A 156 -1.27 2.19 7.50
N TYR A 157 -0.36 1.23 7.65
CA TYR A 157 1.03 1.39 7.24
C TYR A 157 1.19 1.01 5.77
N ALA A 158 1.91 1.82 5.01
CA ALA A 158 2.27 1.51 3.64
C ALA A 158 3.66 2.02 3.31
N ILE A 159 4.44 1.19 2.62
CA ILE A 159 5.76 1.53 2.08
C ILE A 159 5.70 1.28 0.58
N HIS A 160 5.85 2.36 -0.19
CA HIS A 160 5.90 2.29 -1.66
C HIS A 160 4.64 1.67 -2.28
N GLY A 161 3.48 1.93 -1.68
CA GLY A 161 2.20 1.33 -2.06
C GLY A 161 1.98 -0.09 -1.55
N THR A 162 3.01 -0.75 -0.99
CA THR A 162 2.85 -2.05 -0.33
C THR A 162 2.35 -1.84 1.08
N LEU A 163 1.31 -2.57 1.44
CA LEU A 163 0.67 -2.41 2.75
C LEU A 163 1.41 -3.29 3.74
N ILE A 164 1.76 -2.67 4.86
CA ILE A 164 2.61 -3.27 5.86
C ILE A 164 1.73 -3.65 7.05
N PRO A 165 1.66 -4.94 7.41
CA PRO A 165 1.01 -5.36 8.64
C PRO A 165 1.62 -4.66 9.85
N GLU A 166 0.80 -4.30 10.82
CA GLU A 166 1.23 -3.58 12.04
C GLU A 166 2.37 -4.31 12.76
N TRP A 167 2.36 -5.64 12.81
CA TRP A 167 3.44 -6.42 13.45
C TRP A 167 4.81 -6.10 12.86
N ALA A 168 4.91 -5.86 11.55
CA ALA A 168 6.19 -5.56 10.90
C ALA A 168 6.72 -4.17 11.27
N PHE A 169 5.84 -3.30 11.77
CA PHE A 169 6.18 -1.93 12.16
C PHE A 169 6.39 -1.76 13.66
N VAL A 170 5.56 -2.43 14.47
CA VAL A 170 5.47 -2.22 15.92
C VAL A 170 6.25 -3.28 16.70
N ASP A 171 6.18 -4.54 16.29
CA ASP A 171 6.75 -5.68 17.02
C ASP A 171 7.25 -6.77 16.06
N PRO A 172 8.31 -6.47 15.29
CA PRO A 172 8.90 -7.43 14.38
C PRO A 172 9.69 -8.48 15.17
N THR A 173 9.45 -9.76 14.89
CA THR A 173 10.23 -10.87 15.46
C THR A 173 10.91 -11.69 14.37
N PRO A 174 12.07 -12.31 14.65
CA PRO A 174 12.75 -13.18 13.69
C PRO A 174 11.85 -14.30 13.14
N GLU A 175 10.96 -14.86 13.96
CA GLU A 175 10.05 -15.92 13.59
C GLU A 175 8.99 -15.42 12.58
N ARG A 176 8.37 -14.26 12.85
CA ARG A 176 7.41 -13.64 11.93
C ARG A 176 8.08 -13.29 10.61
N ILE A 177 9.28 -12.70 10.66
CA ILE A 177 10.11 -12.37 9.48
C ILE A 177 10.45 -13.62 8.66
N ALA A 178 10.77 -14.74 9.32
CA ALA A 178 11.08 -15.98 8.64
C ALA A 178 9.88 -16.57 7.89
N SER A 179 8.68 -16.40 8.44
CA SER A 179 7.43 -16.90 7.86
C SER A 179 6.81 -16.00 6.78
N GLU A 180 7.14 -14.70 6.79
CA GLU A 180 6.61 -13.72 5.86
C GLU A 180 7.05 -14.03 4.43
N ARG A 181 6.14 -13.94 3.46
CA ARG A 181 6.42 -14.20 2.05
C ARG A 181 6.68 -12.92 1.27
N ASN A 182 5.98 -11.84 1.59
CA ASN A 182 6.14 -10.56 0.94
C ASN A 182 7.51 -9.96 1.29
N VAL A 183 8.32 -9.69 0.25
CA VAL A 183 9.68 -9.19 0.41
C VAL A 183 9.72 -7.79 1.03
N GLU A 184 8.77 -6.91 0.67
CA GLU A 184 8.68 -5.56 1.23
C GLU A 184 8.30 -5.60 2.72
N VAL A 185 7.29 -6.39 3.10
CA VAL A 185 6.92 -6.57 4.53
C VAL A 185 8.10 -7.12 5.33
N ARG A 186 8.77 -8.13 4.78
CA ARG A 186 9.94 -8.73 5.42
C ARG A 186 11.08 -7.73 5.57
N ARG A 187 11.36 -6.94 4.53
CA ARG A 187 12.39 -5.90 4.55
C ARG A 187 12.06 -4.85 5.61
N THR A 188 10.83 -4.33 5.60
CA THR A 188 10.38 -3.35 6.61
C THR A 188 10.52 -3.90 8.02
N ALA A 189 10.11 -5.14 8.26
CA ALA A 189 10.25 -5.78 9.57
C ALA A 189 11.72 -5.93 10.01
N ILE A 190 12.62 -6.33 9.09
CA ILE A 190 14.05 -6.43 9.40
C ILE A 190 14.67 -5.05 9.67
N GLU A 191 14.30 -4.02 8.92
CA GLU A 191 14.78 -2.66 9.13
C GLU A 191 14.32 -2.11 10.49
N ARG A 192 13.09 -2.40 10.89
CA ARG A 192 12.52 -2.04 12.20
C ARG A 192 13.19 -2.80 13.35
N LEU A 193 13.45 -4.10 13.16
CA LEU A 193 14.17 -4.94 14.12
C LEU A 193 15.67 -4.57 14.22
N GLY A 194 16.22 -4.07 13.12
CA GLY A 194 17.65 -3.82 12.94
C GLY A 194 18.38 -5.03 12.34
N TRP A 195 19.18 -4.76 11.30
CA TRP A 195 19.96 -5.79 10.59
C TRP A 195 20.88 -6.60 11.50
N GLU A 196 21.55 -5.97 12.46
CA GLU A 196 22.47 -6.68 13.38
C GLU A 196 21.73 -7.70 14.24
N HIS A 197 20.60 -7.30 14.83
CA HIS A 197 19.78 -8.19 15.64
C HIS A 197 19.19 -9.33 14.79
N PHE A 198 18.70 -9.02 13.59
CA PHE A 198 18.18 -10.03 12.67
C PHE A 198 19.26 -11.05 12.27
N LEU A 199 20.46 -10.61 11.90
CA LEU A 199 21.54 -11.51 11.47
C LEU A 199 21.98 -12.45 12.59
N LEU A 200 22.05 -11.96 13.83
CA LEU A 200 22.40 -12.76 15.00
C LEU A 200 21.35 -13.85 15.29
N THR A 201 20.07 -13.52 15.13
CA THR A 201 18.95 -14.42 15.48
C THR A 201 18.55 -15.36 14.34
N ALA A 202 18.74 -14.96 13.09
CA ALA A 202 18.34 -15.73 11.91
C ALA A 202 19.26 -16.93 11.60
N GLY A 203 20.35 -17.12 12.36
CA GLY A 203 21.29 -18.23 12.17
C GLY A 203 22.01 -18.20 10.82
N VAL A 204 22.15 -17.02 10.23
CA VAL A 204 22.89 -16.83 8.97
C VAL A 204 24.38 -16.63 9.25
N HIS A 205 25.23 -17.10 8.34
CA HIS A 205 26.67 -16.90 8.43
C HIS A 205 27.17 -16.02 7.30
N LEU A 206 28.24 -15.27 7.58
CA LEU A 206 28.91 -14.44 6.59
C LEU A 206 29.62 -15.36 5.58
N VAL A 207 29.32 -15.15 4.30
CA VAL A 207 29.92 -15.87 3.17
C VAL A 207 31.11 -15.09 2.62
N ASP A 208 30.94 -13.78 2.44
CA ASP A 208 32.00 -12.90 1.95
C ASP A 208 31.77 -11.44 2.40
N GLN A 209 32.84 -10.64 2.46
CA GLN A 209 32.76 -9.20 2.66
C GLN A 209 33.85 -8.46 1.89
N GLY A 210 33.55 -7.24 1.46
CA GLY A 210 34.51 -6.39 0.76
C GLY A 210 34.11 -4.92 0.77
N PRO A 211 34.99 -4.01 0.29
CA PRO A 211 34.61 -2.62 0.07
C PRO A 211 33.50 -2.54 -0.99
N ASP A 212 32.69 -1.48 -0.93
CA ASP A 212 31.72 -1.13 -1.98
C ASP A 212 32.31 -0.08 -2.92
N PRO A 213 32.77 -0.43 -4.14
CA PRO A 213 33.32 0.53 -5.10
C PRO A 213 32.31 1.63 -5.47
N GLY A 214 31.03 1.25 -5.59
CA GLY A 214 29.93 2.18 -5.88
C GLY A 214 29.59 3.10 -4.70
N ASN A 215 30.11 2.80 -3.51
CA ASN A 215 29.87 3.58 -2.30
C ASN A 215 31.13 3.67 -1.39
N PRO A 216 32.14 4.47 -1.77
CA PRO A 216 33.40 4.57 -1.04
C PRO A 216 33.23 4.84 0.46
N GLY A 217 33.97 4.09 1.28
CA GLY A 217 33.89 4.15 2.75
C GLY A 217 32.87 3.18 3.38
N HIS A 218 32.11 2.45 2.56
CA HIS A 218 31.19 1.41 3.02
C HIS A 218 31.63 0.02 2.55
N SER A 219 31.07 -1.01 3.18
CA SER A 219 31.37 -2.41 2.89
C SER A 219 30.12 -3.17 2.47
N LEU A 220 30.29 -4.07 1.51
CA LEU A 220 29.34 -5.10 1.13
C LEU A 220 29.54 -6.33 2.02
N ARG A 221 28.45 -6.97 2.43
CA ARG A 221 28.49 -8.22 3.20
C ARG A 221 27.49 -9.21 2.64
N LEU A 222 27.96 -10.36 2.20
CA LEU A 222 27.14 -11.45 1.68
C LEU A 222 26.94 -12.49 2.78
N TYR A 223 25.69 -12.81 3.08
CA TYR A 223 25.31 -13.83 4.05
C TYR A 223 24.60 -14.99 3.39
N SER A 224 24.66 -16.15 4.03
CA SER A 224 23.78 -17.27 3.71
C SER A 224 22.31 -16.87 3.91
N THR A 225 21.40 -17.58 3.24
CA THR A 225 19.97 -17.38 3.47
C THR A 225 19.51 -18.10 4.75
N PRO A 226 18.59 -17.51 5.54
CA PRO A 226 18.02 -18.18 6.70
C PRO A 226 17.37 -19.51 6.31
N ALA A 227 17.58 -20.57 7.09
CA ALA A 227 17.09 -21.92 6.76
C ALA A 227 15.57 -22.02 6.56
N GLY A 228 14.80 -21.13 7.21
CA GLY A 228 13.34 -21.06 7.05
C GLY A 228 12.88 -20.49 5.70
N TRP A 229 13.75 -19.77 4.99
CA TRP A 229 13.45 -19.23 3.67
C TRP A 229 13.69 -20.33 2.64
N ARG A 230 12.62 -20.89 2.08
CA ARG A 230 12.69 -21.94 1.04
C ARG A 230 13.14 -21.36 -0.32
N THR A 231 14.35 -20.82 -0.38
CA THR A 231 14.91 -20.20 -1.58
C THR A 231 16.38 -20.59 -1.73
N ASN A 232 16.87 -20.68 -2.98
CA ASN A 232 18.29 -20.77 -3.27
C ASN A 232 18.92 -19.37 -3.35
N ALA A 233 18.56 -18.47 -2.45
CA ALA A 233 19.09 -17.11 -2.43
C ALA A 233 20.29 -17.00 -1.48
N LYS A 234 20.90 -15.82 -1.48
CA LYS A 234 21.75 -15.27 -0.43
C LYS A 234 21.26 -13.86 -0.09
N LEU A 235 21.73 -13.33 1.04
CA LEU A 235 21.39 -11.99 1.49
C LEU A 235 22.60 -11.08 1.36
N LEU A 236 22.54 -10.10 0.46
CA LEU A 236 23.53 -9.04 0.34
C LEU A 236 23.12 -7.85 1.20
N LEU A 237 23.91 -7.51 2.22
CA LEU A 237 23.77 -6.29 2.99
C LEU A 237 24.67 -5.20 2.42
N ALA A 238 24.07 -4.06 2.10
CA ALA A 238 24.75 -2.89 1.57
C ALA A 238 24.22 -1.60 2.22
N VAL A 239 24.92 -0.48 2.00
CA VAL A 239 24.54 0.84 2.53
C VAL A 239 24.10 1.71 1.37
N ASN A 240 22.99 2.44 1.53
CA ASN A 240 22.48 3.33 0.49
C ASN A 240 23.56 4.34 0.07
N GLY A 241 23.71 4.47 -1.25
CA GLY A 241 24.52 5.52 -1.85
C GLY A 241 23.93 6.88 -1.51
N SER A 242 22.66 7.12 -1.83
CA SER A 242 21.98 8.36 -1.46
C SER A 242 21.92 8.54 0.05
N ARG A 243 22.07 9.79 0.50
CA ARG A 243 21.71 10.16 1.86
C ARG A 243 20.20 10.34 1.93
N GLU A 244 19.60 9.92 3.04
CA GLU A 244 18.21 10.23 3.35
C GLU A 244 18.05 11.73 3.61
N ARG A 245 16.81 12.22 3.72
CA ARG A 245 16.52 13.65 3.98
C ARG A 245 17.15 14.17 5.28
N ASP A 246 17.34 13.29 6.26
CA ASP A 246 17.99 13.58 7.55
C ASP A 246 19.52 13.47 7.49
N GLY A 247 20.09 13.18 6.33
CA GLY A 247 21.53 13.05 6.11
C GLY A 247 22.13 11.69 6.48
N THR A 248 21.32 10.78 7.03
CA THR A 248 21.73 9.40 7.37
C THR A 248 21.82 8.52 6.12
N ARG A 249 22.39 7.34 6.27
CA ARG A 249 22.40 6.30 5.22
C ARG A 249 21.85 5.02 5.81
N ARG A 250 20.85 4.45 5.16
CA ARG A 250 20.22 3.21 5.59
C ARG A 250 20.98 2.00 5.08
N ARG A 251 21.00 0.95 5.90
CA ARG A 251 21.44 -0.39 5.50
C ARG A 251 20.25 -1.11 4.89
N TYR A 252 20.45 -1.74 3.74
CA TYR A 252 19.42 -2.50 3.06
C TYR A 252 19.96 -3.89 2.70
N GLY A 253 19.06 -4.87 2.74
CA GLY A 253 19.35 -6.24 2.38
C GLY A 253 18.65 -6.62 1.09
N LEU A 254 19.41 -7.13 0.14
CA LEU A 254 18.91 -7.62 -1.14
C LEU A 254 18.99 -9.14 -1.19
N GLN A 255 17.91 -9.78 -1.64
CA GLN A 255 17.97 -11.18 -2.03
C GLN A 255 18.67 -11.29 -3.38
N VAL A 256 19.76 -12.05 -3.41
CA VAL A 256 20.56 -12.32 -4.61
C VAL A 256 20.61 -13.83 -4.88
N PRO A 257 20.93 -14.29 -6.10
CA PRO A 257 21.10 -15.70 -6.40
C PRO A 257 22.13 -16.40 -5.49
N GLY A 258 21.82 -17.63 -5.05
CA GLY A 258 22.65 -18.37 -4.09
C GLY A 258 23.96 -18.93 -4.65
N TRP A 259 24.10 -18.99 -5.98
CA TRP A 259 25.34 -19.38 -6.65
C TRP A 259 26.42 -18.29 -6.62
N LEU A 260 26.08 -17.07 -6.20
CA LEU A 260 27.06 -15.99 -6.06
C LEU A 260 27.93 -16.21 -4.82
N HIS A 261 29.24 -16.16 -4.97
CA HIS A 261 30.19 -16.46 -3.88
C HIS A 261 30.81 -15.22 -3.25
N THR A 262 30.84 -14.09 -3.97
CA THR A 262 31.46 -12.85 -3.48
C THR A 262 30.41 -11.75 -3.29
N ALA A 263 30.65 -10.88 -2.31
CA ALA A 263 29.81 -9.71 -2.06
C ALA A 263 29.86 -8.72 -3.23
N LEU A 264 30.99 -8.65 -3.94
CA LEU A 264 31.17 -7.83 -5.14
C LEU A 264 30.30 -8.32 -6.30
N ASP A 265 30.33 -9.61 -6.62
CA ASP A 265 29.50 -10.18 -7.68
C ASP A 265 28.01 -10.07 -7.35
N ALA A 266 27.68 -10.23 -6.06
CA ALA A 266 26.32 -10.02 -5.59
C ALA A 266 25.84 -8.59 -5.78
N ALA A 267 26.66 -7.59 -5.47
CA ALA A 267 26.32 -6.19 -5.74
C ALA A 267 26.22 -5.93 -7.25
N ALA A 268 27.19 -6.40 -8.03
CA ALA A 268 27.19 -6.25 -9.49
C ALA A 268 25.91 -6.79 -10.14
N TRP A 269 25.46 -7.98 -9.71
CA TRP A 269 24.24 -8.62 -10.20
C TRP A 269 23.00 -7.73 -10.01
N THR A 270 22.92 -6.98 -8.91
CA THR A 270 21.77 -6.08 -8.64
C THR A 270 21.67 -4.91 -9.62
N TYR A 271 22.77 -4.60 -10.30
CA TYR A 271 22.85 -3.60 -11.37
C TYR A 271 22.88 -4.22 -12.77
N GLY A 272 22.76 -5.55 -12.91
CA GLY A 272 22.90 -6.25 -14.18
C GLY A 272 24.33 -6.21 -14.74
N LEU A 273 25.33 -6.11 -13.86
CA LEU A 273 26.76 -6.03 -14.21
C LEU A 273 27.50 -7.30 -13.76
N GLU A 274 28.68 -7.51 -14.33
CA GLU A 274 29.68 -8.45 -13.83
C GLU A 274 30.51 -7.83 -12.70
N GLY A 275 31.06 -8.64 -11.79
CA GLY A 275 31.87 -8.15 -10.67
C GLY A 275 33.06 -7.28 -11.10
N ALA A 276 33.74 -7.68 -12.18
CA ALA A 276 34.84 -6.89 -12.75
C ALA A 276 34.38 -5.51 -13.24
N GLN A 277 33.17 -5.40 -13.80
CA GLN A 277 32.61 -4.12 -14.23
C GLN A 277 32.24 -3.26 -13.02
N TYR A 278 31.59 -3.87 -12.01
CA TYR A 278 31.20 -3.16 -10.79
C TYR A 278 32.42 -2.66 -9.99
N ALA A 279 33.54 -3.38 -10.02
CA ALA A 279 34.80 -2.96 -9.41
C ALA A 279 35.30 -1.58 -9.89
N HIS A 280 34.94 -1.20 -11.11
CA HIS A 280 35.30 0.08 -11.73
C HIS A 280 34.19 1.13 -11.64
N VAL A 281 33.04 0.81 -11.05
CA VAL A 281 31.98 1.80 -10.84
C VAL A 281 32.47 2.81 -9.83
N GLN A 282 32.63 4.04 -10.30
CA GLN A 282 32.79 5.21 -9.45
C GLN A 282 31.48 5.96 -9.43
N ARG A 283 31.03 6.31 -8.23
CA ARG A 283 29.84 7.12 -8.05
C ARG A 283 30.01 8.47 -8.75
N ARG A 284 29.09 8.81 -9.64
CA ARG A 284 28.93 10.20 -10.10
C ARG A 284 28.47 11.03 -8.89
N THR A 285 29.35 11.92 -8.43
CA THR A 285 29.10 12.87 -7.34
C THR A 285 27.97 13.82 -7.69
#